data_AF-A0A850JMX9-F1
#
_entry.id   AF-A0A850JMX9-F1
#
_cell.length_a   1.000
_cell.length_b   1.000
_cell.length_c   1.000
_cell.angle_alpha   90.00
_cell.angle_beta   90.00
_cell.angle_gamma   90.00
#
_symmetry.space_group_name_H-M   'P 1'
#
loop_
_entity.id
_entity.type
_entity.pdbx_description
1 polymer ?
#
loop_
_entity_poly.entity_id
_entity_poly.type
_entity_poly.pdbx_seq_one_letter_code
_entity_poly.pdbx_strand_id
1 'polypeptide(L)'
;MVSKNIHNIIAFLLVTLSVLLTILVPGGPIETRDFSHYSETTLTLFNVFLTVLGLLSFAVAFLIAKKKKYSIVLSAVFALLYIFVYILDLFEIFPTSPEAMSTTLFSIEFISTLIGLILLYLCMKFNDIEVENNENVKINLTFYKIISFLIVLLFAIGIVIFATKSAMGQ
;
A
#
# COMPACT_ATOMS: atom_id res chain seq x y z
N MET A 1 16.53 17.28 16.58
CA MET A 1 17.20 16.35 15.64
C MET A 1 16.19 15.51 14.83
N VAL A 2 15.15 14.94 15.45
CA VAL A 2 14.12 14.10 14.78
C VAL A 2 13.36 14.83 13.66
N SER A 3 12.99 16.09 13.83
CA SER A 3 12.24 16.89 12.82
C SER A 3 12.96 17.00 11.46
N LYS A 4 14.31 17.01 11.44
CA LYS A 4 15.08 17.17 10.19
C LYS A 4 14.94 15.98 9.23
N ASN A 5 14.67 14.79 9.76
CA ASN A 5 14.60 13.54 9.00
C ASN A 5 13.18 12.95 8.92
N ILE A 6 12.15 13.67 9.40
CA ILE A 6 10.79 13.12 9.49
C ILE A 6 10.23 12.65 8.15
N HIS A 7 10.50 13.39 7.08
CA HIS A 7 10.09 13.05 5.72
C HIS A 7 10.63 11.69 5.27
N ASN A 8 11.89 11.40 5.61
CA ASN A 8 12.53 10.12 5.29
C ASN A 8 11.97 8.98 6.14
N ILE A 9 11.63 9.27 7.41
CA ILE A 9 10.98 8.29 8.29
C ILE A 9 9.59 7.94 7.75
N ILE A 10 8.77 8.95 7.39
CA ILE A 10 7.45 8.75 6.77
C ILE A 10 7.58 7.96 5.46
N ALA A 11 8.54 8.33 4.60
CA ALA A 11 8.83 7.59 3.37
C ALA A 11 9.17 6.12 3.64
N PHE A 12 10.06 5.87 4.61
CA PHE A 12 10.48 4.53 4.98
C PHE A 12 9.32 3.68 5.51
N LEU A 13 8.47 4.24 6.37
CA LEU A 13 7.28 3.55 6.88
C LEU A 13 6.28 3.23 5.76
N LEU A 14 6.04 4.16 4.82
CA LEU A 14 5.20 3.90 3.65
C LEU A 14 5.74 2.77 2.76
N VAL A 15 7.05 2.79 2.48
CA VAL A 15 7.70 1.71 1.71
C VAL A 15 7.58 0.39 2.46
N THR A 16 7.79 0.40 3.77
CA THR A 16 7.67 -0.79 4.63
C THR A 16 6.25 -1.36 4.55
N LEU A 17 5.22 -0.54 4.74
CA LEU A 17 3.82 -0.95 4.61
C LEU A 17 3.51 -1.50 3.23
N SER A 18 4.01 -0.87 2.16
CA SER A 18 3.80 -1.36 0.80
C SER A 18 4.43 -2.72 0.56
N VAL A 19 5.63 -2.97 1.10
CA VAL A 19 6.29 -4.28 0.97
C VAL A 19 5.53 -5.33 1.79
N LEU A 20 5.15 -5.00 3.02
CA LEU A 20 4.36 -5.92 3.85
C LEU A 20 3.00 -6.25 3.21
N LEU A 21 2.35 -5.29 2.56
CA LEU A 21 1.11 -5.53 1.81
C LEU A 21 1.31 -6.56 0.69
N THR A 22 2.39 -6.47 -0.10
CA THR A 22 2.63 -7.44 -1.20
C THR A 22 2.73 -8.89 -0.72
N ILE A 23 3.12 -9.09 0.54
CA ILE A 23 3.25 -10.40 1.15
C ILE A 23 1.87 -10.97 1.56
N LEU A 24 0.90 -10.09 1.81
CA LEU A 24 -0.43 -10.37 2.35
C LEU A 24 -1.54 -10.38 1.29
N VAL A 25 -1.25 -10.01 0.04
CA VAL A 25 -2.24 -10.08 -1.04
C VAL A 25 -2.65 -11.55 -1.24
N PRO A 26 -3.96 -11.87 -1.37
CA PRO A 26 -4.40 -13.21 -1.73
C PRO A 26 -3.65 -13.79 -2.94
N GLY A 27 -3.04 -14.96 -2.76
CA GLY A 27 -2.17 -15.59 -3.79
C GLY A 27 -0.75 -15.03 -3.81
N GLY A 28 -0.39 -14.29 -2.78
CA GLY A 28 0.96 -13.81 -2.51
C GLY A 28 1.84 -14.87 -1.84
N PRO A 29 3.08 -14.51 -1.48
CA PRO A 29 4.05 -15.45 -0.93
C PRO A 29 3.67 -16.08 0.41
N ILE A 30 2.90 -15.38 1.26
CA ILE A 30 2.51 -15.86 2.59
C ILE A 30 1.00 -16.07 2.70
N GLU A 31 0.19 -15.23 2.06
CA GLU A 31 -1.25 -15.45 1.97
C GLU A 31 -1.58 -16.51 0.91
N THR A 32 -1.46 -17.78 1.32
CA THR A 32 -1.68 -18.95 0.48
C THR A 32 -3.02 -19.64 0.75
N ARG A 33 -3.92 -19.02 1.52
CA ARG A 33 -5.23 -19.61 1.81
C ARG A 33 -6.07 -19.72 0.55
N ASP A 34 -7.00 -20.68 0.53
CA ASP A 34 -7.91 -20.87 -0.60
C ASP A 34 -9.07 -19.85 -0.59
N PHE A 35 -9.21 -19.11 -1.69
CA PHE A 35 -10.29 -18.15 -1.93
C PHE A 35 -11.19 -18.56 -3.11
N SER A 36 -11.09 -19.81 -3.59
CA SER A 36 -11.85 -20.35 -4.74
C SER A 36 -13.38 -20.26 -4.60
N HIS A 37 -13.89 -20.12 -3.36
CA HIS A 37 -15.30 -19.95 -3.07
C HIS A 37 -15.85 -18.55 -3.43
N TYR A 38 -14.98 -17.55 -3.63
CA TYR A 38 -15.36 -16.25 -4.18
C TYR A 38 -15.38 -16.27 -5.71
N SER A 39 -16.13 -15.33 -6.30
CA SER A 39 -16.05 -15.11 -7.74
C SER A 39 -14.68 -14.53 -8.12
N GLU A 40 -14.14 -14.95 -9.27
CA GLU A 40 -12.89 -14.42 -9.83
C GLU A 40 -12.90 -12.88 -9.93
N THR A 41 -14.06 -12.31 -10.27
CA THR A 41 -14.23 -10.85 -10.37
C THR A 41 -14.06 -10.15 -9.02
N THR A 42 -14.65 -10.70 -7.95
CA THR A 42 -14.51 -10.13 -6.59
C THR A 42 -13.04 -10.11 -6.17
N LEU A 43 -12.35 -11.24 -6.35
CA LEU A 43 -10.97 -11.40 -5.95
C LEU A 43 -10.02 -10.54 -6.81
N THR A 44 -10.29 -10.45 -8.12
CA THR A 44 -9.58 -9.55 -9.04
C THR A 44 -9.71 -8.10 -8.59
N LEU A 45 -10.93 -7.62 -8.32
CA LEU A 45 -11.15 -6.23 -7.90
C LEU A 45 -10.44 -5.91 -6.59
N PHE A 46 -10.44 -6.85 -5.64
CA PHE A 46 -9.71 -6.70 -4.39
C PHE A 46 -8.20 -6.64 -4.62
N ASN A 47 -7.65 -7.56 -5.41
CA ASN A 47 -6.22 -7.56 -5.77
C ASN A 47 -5.81 -6.30 -6.57
N VAL A 48 -6.69 -5.76 -7.43
CA VAL A 48 -6.48 -4.45 -8.07
C VAL A 48 -6.37 -3.35 -7.03
N PHE A 49 -7.30 -3.30 -6.07
CA PHE A 49 -7.27 -2.30 -5.00
C PHE A 49 -5.97 -2.37 -4.19
N LEU A 50 -5.57 -3.56 -3.73
CA LEU A 50 -4.33 -3.76 -2.98
C LEU A 50 -3.08 -3.41 -3.81
N THR A 51 -3.05 -3.81 -5.08
CA THR A 51 -1.94 -3.52 -5.99
C THR A 51 -1.78 -2.01 -6.22
N VAL A 52 -2.90 -1.31 -6.44
CA VAL A 52 -2.91 0.15 -6.60
C VAL A 52 -2.46 0.84 -5.31
N LEU A 53 -2.95 0.39 -4.15
CA LEU A 53 -2.54 0.91 -2.85
C LEU A 53 -1.03 0.76 -2.63
N GLY A 54 -0.47 -0.42 -2.90
CA GLY A 54 0.97 -0.67 -2.81
C GLY A 54 1.78 0.19 -3.78
N LEU A 55 1.47 0.16 -5.08
CA LEU A 55 2.22 0.91 -6.09
C LEU A 55 2.18 2.42 -5.88
N LEU A 56 1.01 2.98 -5.56
CA LEU A 56 0.89 4.40 -5.27
C LEU A 56 1.62 4.78 -3.98
N SER A 57 1.74 3.88 -2.99
CA SER A 57 2.53 4.15 -1.78
C SER A 57 3.99 4.46 -2.09
N PHE A 58 4.61 3.79 -3.07
CA PHE A 58 5.96 4.13 -3.52
C PHE A 58 6.02 5.53 -4.15
N ALA A 59 5.00 5.92 -4.92
CA ALA A 59 4.92 7.26 -5.49
C ALA A 59 4.78 8.32 -4.38
N VAL A 60 3.94 8.09 -3.38
CA VAL A 60 3.79 8.98 -2.22
C VAL A 60 5.08 9.04 -1.40
N ALA A 61 5.74 7.90 -1.16
CA ALA A 61 7.04 7.82 -0.48
C ALA A 61 8.11 8.65 -1.20
N PHE A 62 8.12 8.64 -2.54
CA PHE A 62 9.00 9.50 -3.33
C PHE A 62 8.66 10.98 -3.17
N LEU A 63 7.37 11.35 -3.18
CA LEU A 63 6.92 12.74 -3.01
C LEU A 63 7.31 13.31 -1.63
N ILE A 64 7.10 12.54 -0.56
CA ILE A 64 7.47 12.96 0.79
C ILE A 64 9.00 13.02 0.96
N ALA A 65 9.77 12.09 0.38
CA ALA A 65 11.23 12.16 0.38
C ALA A 65 11.75 13.41 -0.37
N LYS A 66 11.02 13.86 -1.39
CA LYS A 66 11.29 15.12 -2.12
C LYS A 66 10.65 16.36 -1.48
N LYS A 67 10.01 16.22 -0.32
CA LYS A 67 9.36 17.30 0.45
C LYS A 67 8.38 18.12 -0.39
N LYS A 68 7.64 17.45 -1.28
CA LYS A 68 6.64 18.09 -2.15
C LYS A 68 5.38 18.44 -1.37
N LYS A 69 4.65 19.44 -1.84
CA LYS A 69 3.40 19.90 -1.23
C LYS A 69 2.36 18.77 -1.19
N TYR A 70 1.56 18.75 -0.14
CA TYR A 70 0.53 17.75 0.18
C TYR A 70 1.05 16.31 0.38
N SER A 71 2.35 16.08 0.40
CA SER A 71 2.95 14.77 0.63
C SER A 71 2.69 14.23 2.04
N ILE A 72 2.63 15.08 3.08
CA ILE A 72 2.30 14.63 4.45
C ILE A 72 0.82 14.25 4.52
N VAL A 73 -0.06 15.10 4.01
CA VAL A 73 -1.51 14.82 3.96
C VAL A 73 -1.78 13.54 3.16
N LEU A 74 -1.14 13.37 2.01
CA LEU A 74 -1.29 12.17 1.19
C LEU A 74 -0.75 10.92 1.92
N SER A 75 0.37 11.04 2.63
CA SER A 75 0.90 9.96 3.47
C SER A 75 -0.09 9.56 4.57
N ALA A 76 -0.80 10.52 5.18
CA ALA A 76 -1.83 10.26 6.18
C ALA A 76 -3.03 9.50 5.59
N VAL A 77 -3.48 9.87 4.39
CA VAL A 77 -4.56 9.15 3.68
C VAL A 77 -4.15 7.70 3.42
N PHE A 78 -2.94 7.45 2.93
CA PHE A 78 -2.44 6.10 2.71
C PHE A 78 -2.31 5.31 4.03
N ALA A 79 -1.83 5.94 5.10
CA ALA A 79 -1.77 5.31 6.42
C ALA A 79 -3.17 4.86 6.90
N LEU A 80 -4.19 5.71 6.72
CA LEU A 80 -5.59 5.36 7.03
C LEU A 80 -6.08 4.18 6.19
N LEU A 81 -5.80 4.17 4.89
CA LEU A 81 -6.18 3.06 4.01
C LEU A 81 -5.52 1.74 4.46
N TYR A 82 -4.23 1.75 4.79
CA TYR A 82 -3.54 0.58 5.33
C TYR A 82 -4.16 0.09 6.63
N ILE A 83 -4.36 0.99 7.60
CA ILE A 83 -5.01 0.66 8.88
C ILE A 83 -6.38 0.03 8.62
N PHE A 84 -7.18 0.62 7.74
CA PHE A 84 -8.51 0.12 7.41
C PHE A 84 -8.45 -1.29 6.82
N VAL A 85 -7.56 -1.53 5.84
CA VAL A 85 -7.38 -2.86 5.24
C VAL A 85 -7.02 -3.89 6.30
N TYR A 86 -5.97 -3.65 7.10
CA TYR A 86 -5.52 -4.63 8.09
C TYR A 86 -6.52 -4.84 9.23
N ILE A 87 -7.19 -3.78 9.70
CA ILE A 87 -8.20 -3.92 10.74
C ILE A 87 -9.39 -4.74 10.22
N LEU A 88 -9.87 -4.44 9.03
CA LEU A 88 -10.99 -5.18 8.45
C LEU A 88 -10.64 -6.65 8.18
N ASP A 89 -9.40 -6.93 7.74
CA ASP A 89 -8.91 -8.29 7.54
C ASP A 89 -8.81 -9.06 8.87
N LEU A 90 -8.22 -8.44 9.91
CA LEU A 90 -8.15 -9.00 11.27
C LEU A 90 -9.52 -9.23 11.92
N PHE A 91 -10.55 -8.49 11.51
CA PHE A 91 -11.94 -8.70 11.94
C PHE A 91 -12.73 -9.65 11.02
N GLU A 92 -12.06 -10.30 10.07
CA GLU A 92 -12.66 -11.25 9.12
C GLU A 92 -13.81 -10.61 8.30
N ILE A 93 -13.67 -9.34 7.94
CA ILE A 93 -14.72 -8.60 7.22
C ILE A 93 -14.61 -8.80 5.69
N PHE A 94 -13.40 -8.89 5.12
CA PHE A 94 -13.24 -9.13 3.68
C PHE A 94 -11.81 -9.48 3.23
N PRO A 95 -11.67 -10.26 2.12
CA PRO A 95 -12.33 -11.53 1.86
C PRO A 95 -11.88 -12.58 2.89
N THR A 96 -12.78 -13.46 3.31
CA THR A 96 -12.48 -14.50 4.32
C THR A 96 -12.20 -15.83 3.66
N SER A 97 -11.21 -16.58 4.12
CA SER A 97 -11.06 -17.99 3.73
C SER A 97 -11.66 -18.92 4.80
N PRO A 98 -12.21 -20.09 4.43
CA PRO A 98 -12.51 -21.17 5.38
C PRO A 98 -11.26 -21.66 6.12
N GLU A 99 -10.08 -21.44 5.55
CA GLU A 99 -8.81 -21.78 6.17
C GLU A 99 -8.42 -20.73 7.22
N ALA A 100 -8.04 -21.20 8.40
CA ALA A 100 -7.61 -20.35 9.48
C ALA A 100 -6.33 -19.58 9.09
N MET A 101 -6.27 -18.32 9.50
CA MET A 101 -5.10 -17.47 9.30
C MET A 101 -3.87 -18.07 10.00
N SER A 102 -2.73 -18.13 9.29
CA SER A 102 -1.48 -18.57 9.90
C SER A 102 -0.98 -17.57 10.95
N THR A 103 -0.25 -18.04 11.95
CA THR A 103 0.32 -17.17 13.00
C THR A 103 1.29 -16.14 12.43
N THR A 104 1.98 -16.46 11.33
CA THR A 104 2.85 -15.54 10.61
C THR A 104 2.05 -14.42 9.97
N LEU A 105 0.98 -14.75 9.24
CA LEU A 105 0.15 -13.77 8.56
C LEU A 105 -0.49 -12.78 9.56
N PHE A 106 -1.09 -13.33 10.63
CA PHE A 106 -1.65 -12.54 11.73
C PHE A 106 -0.62 -11.58 12.34
N SER A 107 0.60 -12.07 12.58
CA SER A 107 1.67 -11.24 13.16
C SER A 107 2.05 -10.09 12.23
N ILE A 108 2.14 -10.35 10.93
CA ILE A 108 2.47 -9.34 9.93
C ILE A 108 1.36 -8.29 9.86
N GLU A 109 0.10 -8.69 9.81
CA GLU A 109 -1.05 -7.75 9.79
C GLU A 109 -1.12 -6.90 11.05
N PHE A 110 -0.93 -7.50 12.23
CA PHE A 110 -0.92 -6.78 13.50
C PHE A 110 0.23 -5.75 13.56
N ILE A 111 1.44 -6.16 13.18
CA ILE A 111 2.60 -5.26 13.11
C ILE A 111 2.37 -4.16 12.08
N SER A 112 1.81 -4.49 10.91
CA SER A 112 1.52 -3.52 9.85
C SER A 112 0.47 -2.49 10.29
N THR A 113 -0.54 -2.93 11.06
CA THR A 113 -1.51 -2.03 11.70
C THR A 113 -0.82 -1.05 12.65
N LEU A 114 0.08 -1.54 13.50
CA LEU A 114 0.83 -0.69 14.43
C LEU A 114 1.74 0.32 13.69
N ILE A 115 2.41 -0.13 12.62
CA ILE A 115 3.21 0.75 11.75
C ILE A 115 2.32 1.82 11.10
N GLY A 116 1.13 1.43 10.62
CA GLY A 116 0.13 2.36 10.07
C GLY A 116 -0.30 3.43 11.07
N LEU A 117 -0.57 3.04 12.33
CA LEU A 117 -0.92 3.97 13.40
C LEU A 117 0.22 4.94 13.73
N ILE A 118 1.46 4.43 13.80
CA ILE A 118 2.65 5.28 14.00
C ILE A 118 2.79 6.26 12.85
N LEU A 119 2.68 5.81 11.60
CA LEU A 119 2.75 6.65 10.42
C LEU A 119 1.69 7.75 10.44
N LEU A 120 0.44 7.40 10.74
CA LEU A 120 -0.67 8.35 10.84
C LEU A 120 -0.40 9.41 11.92
N TYR A 121 0.04 8.99 13.10
CA TYR A 121 0.41 9.90 14.19
C TYR A 121 1.53 10.86 13.78
N LEU A 122 2.58 10.36 13.10
CA LEU A 122 3.66 11.20 12.60
C LEU A 122 3.15 12.22 11.58
N CYS A 123 2.26 11.82 10.66
CA CYS A 123 1.70 12.74 9.68
C CYS A 123 0.88 13.85 10.35
N MET A 124 0.03 13.52 11.33
CA MET A 124 -0.75 14.52 12.07
C MET A 124 0.14 15.48 12.85
N LYS A 125 1.18 14.96 13.51
CA LYS A 125 2.08 15.77 14.34
C LYS A 125 2.95 16.74 13.54
N PHE A 126 3.29 16.40 12.30
CA PHE A 126 4.26 17.15 11.50
C PHE A 126 3.65 17.82 10.26
N ASN A 127 2.31 17.84 10.15
CA ASN A 127 1.58 18.46 9.05
C ASN A 127 1.91 19.96 8.87
N ASP A 128 2.19 20.68 9.96
CA ASP A 128 2.48 22.13 9.92
C ASP A 128 3.77 22.47 9.16
N ILE A 129 4.69 21.52 9.00
CA ILE A 129 5.96 21.70 8.28
C ILE A 129 5.72 21.87 6.76
N GLU A 130 4.58 21.40 6.24
CA GLU A 130 4.27 21.40 4.81
C GLU A 130 3.80 22.76 4.28
N VAL A 131 3.35 23.66 5.16
CA VAL A 131 2.73 24.95 4.79
C VAL A 131 3.70 25.92 4.10
N GLU A 132 5.02 25.74 4.25
CA GLU A 132 6.04 26.65 3.69
C GLU A 132 6.46 26.37 2.23
N ASN A 133 6.24 25.17 1.69
CA ASN A 133 6.76 24.80 0.36
C ASN A 133 5.72 25.03 -0.76
N ASN A 134 5.80 26.18 -1.44
CA ASN A 134 4.86 26.58 -2.48
C ASN A 134 5.33 26.27 -3.91
N GLU A 135 6.01 25.13 -4.12
CA GLU A 135 6.38 24.69 -5.47
C GLU A 135 5.23 23.91 -6.12
N ASN A 136 4.67 24.46 -7.20
CA ASN A 136 3.69 23.76 -8.02
C ASN A 136 4.33 22.55 -8.75
N VAL A 137 3.71 21.39 -8.64
CA VAL A 137 4.13 20.18 -9.38
C VAL A 137 3.79 20.36 -10.86
N LYS A 138 4.79 20.62 -11.70
CA LYS A 138 4.62 20.64 -13.16
C LYS A 138 4.74 19.22 -13.72
N ILE A 139 3.66 18.69 -14.28
CA ILE A 139 3.65 17.40 -14.97
C ILE A 139 4.12 17.63 -16.42
N ASN A 140 5.39 17.32 -16.70
CA ASN A 140 5.89 17.26 -18.08
C ASN A 140 5.86 15.80 -18.56
N LEU A 141 4.97 15.50 -19.51
CA LEU A 141 4.81 14.19 -20.15
C LEU A 141 5.79 14.05 -21.32
N THR A 142 6.91 13.37 -21.07
CA THR A 142 7.88 12.99 -22.10
C THR A 142 7.61 11.56 -22.56
N PHE A 143 7.94 11.21 -23.80
CA PHE A 143 7.74 9.86 -24.36
C PHE A 143 8.28 8.72 -23.46
N TYR A 144 9.47 8.88 -22.89
CA TYR A 144 10.04 7.90 -21.95
C TYR A 144 9.18 7.71 -20.68
N LYS A 145 8.54 8.78 -20.17
CA LYS A 145 7.64 8.67 -18.99
C LYS A 145 6.36 7.93 -19.34
N ILE A 146 5.83 8.12 -20.55
CA ILE A 146 4.65 7.38 -21.05
C ILE A 146 4.98 5.89 -21.18
N ILE A 147 6.14 5.55 -21.77
CA ILE A 147 6.59 4.16 -21.86
C ILE A 147 6.78 3.55 -20.47
N SER A 148 7.45 4.26 -19.55
CA SER A 148 7.65 3.78 -18.19
C SER A 148 6.32 3.54 -17.47
N PHE A 149 5.34 4.43 -17.64
CA PHE A 149 4.00 4.25 -17.09
C PHE A 149 3.30 3.02 -17.68
N LEU A 150 3.40 2.79 -18.99
CA LEU A 150 2.83 1.62 -19.64
C LEU A 150 3.45 0.31 -19.14
N ILE A 151 4.77 0.28 -18.93
CA ILE A 151 5.47 -0.87 -18.36
C ILE A 151 4.98 -1.17 -16.94
N VAL A 152 4.86 -0.15 -16.10
CA VAL A 152 4.33 -0.30 -14.73
C VAL A 152 2.88 -0.80 -14.76
N LEU A 153 2.05 -0.30 -15.68
CA LEU A 153 0.67 -0.74 -15.84
C LEU A 153 0.58 -2.21 -16.25
N LEU A 154 1.37 -2.63 -17.25
CA LEU A 154 1.42 -4.03 -17.68
C LEU A 154 1.90 -4.96 -16.56
N PHE A 155 2.91 -4.51 -15.79
CA PHE A 155 3.40 -5.25 -14.64
C PHE A 155 2.33 -5.37 -13.54
N ALA A 156 1.59 -4.30 -13.26
CA ALA A 156 0.48 -4.30 -12.30
C ALA A 156 -0.64 -5.26 -12.72
N ILE A 157 -1.01 -5.27 -14.01
CA ILE A 157 -1.98 -6.23 -14.56
C ILE A 157 -1.48 -7.67 -14.38
N GLY A 158 -0.20 -7.91 -14.65
CA GLY A 158 0.43 -9.22 -14.44
C GLY A 158 0.36 -9.67 -12.98
N ILE A 159 0.68 -8.79 -12.02
CA ILE A 159 0.56 -9.07 -10.58
C ILE A 159 -0.86 -9.47 -10.21
N VAL A 160 -1.86 -8.69 -10.65
CA VAL A 160 -3.27 -8.94 -10.33
C VAL A 160 -3.74 -10.28 -10.89
N ILE A 161 -3.45 -10.58 -12.15
CA ILE A 161 -3.85 -11.85 -12.78
C ILE A 161 -3.17 -13.03 -12.07
N PHE A 162 -1.87 -12.93 -11.80
CA PHE A 162 -1.12 -13.98 -11.12
C PHE A 162 -1.65 -14.25 -9.71
N ALA A 163 -1.78 -13.19 -8.90
CA ALA A 163 -2.25 -13.30 -7.53
C ALA A 163 -3.67 -13.89 -7.46
N THR A 164 -4.57 -13.44 -8.35
CA THR A 164 -5.95 -13.94 -8.38
C THR A 164 -6.00 -15.43 -8.74
N LYS A 165 -5.25 -15.87 -9.76
CA LYS A 165 -5.22 -17.29 -10.14
C LYS A 165 -4.58 -18.16 -9.06
N SER A 166 -3.47 -17.69 -8.49
CA SER A 166 -2.78 -18.41 -7.41
C SER A 166 -3.70 -18.58 -6.19
N ALA A 167 -4.49 -17.56 -5.83
CA ALA A 167 -5.44 -17.60 -4.71
C ALA A 167 -6.64 -18.54 -4.95
N MET A 168 -6.93 -18.87 -6.22
CA MET A 168 -7.97 -19.83 -6.61
C MET A 168 -7.42 -21.23 -6.89
N GLY A 169 -6.12 -21.46 -6.73
CA GLY A 169 -5.46 -22.73 -7.04
C GLY A 169 -5.38 -23.05 -8.53
N GLN A 170 -5.32 -22.04 -9.40
CA GLN A 170 -5.28 -22.16 -10.87
C GLN A 170 -3.96 -21.75 -11.50
#